data_AF-A0A8W8I2X3-F1
#
_entry.id   AF-A0A8W8I2X3-F1
#
_cell.length_a   1.000
_cell.length_b   1.000
_cell.length_c   1.000
_cell.angle_alpha   90.00
_cell.angle_beta   90.00
_cell.angle_gamma   90.00
#
_symmetry.space_group_name_H-M   'P 1'
#
loop_
_entity.id
_entity.type
_entity.pdbx_description
1 polymer ?
#
loop_
_entity_poly.entity_id
_entity_poly.type
_entity_poly.pdbx_seq_one_letter_code
_entity_poly.pdbx_strand_id
1 'polypeptide(L)'
;MCVLKGNNNRSKYALEILRFLFLQTSLLDLKTAKETFYGLFVNQKGKADTNIPADLHMEHFVKEIKEHLKSLHANKTESSVQSRSSAIAGMRQISANYDKTTHVLYRAKRHSTPSSEEDELNIIHRLLRVRPFENNDGRSLQCYTKPLTSPIANINFVHLQEWIRGHQYEIINDFGI
;
A
#
# COMPACT_ATOMS: atom_id res chain seq x y z
N MET A 1 -5.17 18.04 19.12
CA MET A 1 -5.97 18.18 17.89
C MET A 1 -5.59 17.04 16.95
N CYS A 2 -6.33 15.92 16.96
CA CYS A 2 -6.08 14.80 16.06
C CYS A 2 -6.74 15.08 14.70
N VAL A 3 -5.97 15.65 13.76
CA VAL A 3 -6.46 16.03 12.41
C VAL A 3 -6.80 14.80 11.54
N LEU A 4 -6.48 13.59 12.00
CA LEU A 4 -6.72 12.34 11.27
C LEU A 4 -7.55 11.32 12.06
N LYS A 5 -8.51 11.78 12.88
CA LYS A 5 -9.50 10.85 13.45
C LYS A 5 -10.52 10.50 12.37
N GLY A 6 -10.21 9.40 11.69
CA GLY A 6 -10.93 8.93 10.53
C GLY A 6 -12.30 8.31 10.84
N ASN A 7 -13.36 8.95 10.37
CA ASN A 7 -14.73 8.41 10.36
C ASN A 7 -15.05 7.64 9.04
N ASN A 8 -14.04 7.13 8.33
CA ASN A 8 -14.16 6.56 6.98
C ASN A 8 -13.19 5.37 6.83
N ASN A 9 -13.60 4.25 6.20
CA ASN A 9 -12.74 3.09 5.94
C ASN A 9 -11.42 3.41 5.19
N ARG A 10 -11.35 4.52 4.45
CA ARG A 10 -10.20 4.98 3.67
C ARG A 10 -9.18 5.81 4.44
N SER A 11 -9.53 6.37 5.59
CA SER A 11 -8.62 7.20 6.39
C SER A 11 -7.46 6.40 6.99
N LYS A 12 -7.64 5.08 7.14
CA LYS A 12 -6.59 4.16 7.60
C LYS A 12 -5.44 4.12 6.61
N TYR A 13 -5.72 3.98 5.32
CA TYR A 13 -4.69 4.01 4.28
C TYR A 13 -3.98 5.35 4.18
N ALA A 14 -4.71 6.47 4.31
CA ALA A 14 -4.10 7.79 4.34
C ALA A 14 -3.15 7.97 5.54
N LEU A 15 -3.53 7.46 6.71
CA LEU A 15 -2.67 7.43 7.89
C LEU A 15 -1.42 6.58 7.67
N GLU A 16 -1.56 5.39 7.09
CA GLU A 16 -0.41 4.52 6.81
C GLU A 16 0.53 5.12 5.75
N ILE A 17 -0.01 5.74 4.71
CA ILE A 17 0.79 6.46 3.70
C ILE A 17 1.55 7.61 4.37
N LEU A 18 0.88 8.39 5.23
CA LEU A 18 1.53 9.49 5.95
C LEU A 18 2.64 8.97 6.88
N ARG A 19 2.40 7.87 7.60
CA ARG A 19 3.40 7.20 8.43
C ARG A 19 4.58 6.72 7.59
N PHE A 20 4.33 6.06 6.47
CA PHE A 20 5.36 5.59 5.55
C PHE A 20 6.22 6.74 5.02
N LEU A 21 5.60 7.84 4.57
CA LEU A 21 6.32 9.04 4.12
C LEU A 21 7.17 9.63 5.25
N PHE A 22 6.62 9.78 6.46
CA PHE A 22 7.36 10.27 7.61
C PHE A 22 8.59 9.41 7.92
N LEU A 23 8.43 8.08 7.92
CA LEU A 23 9.54 7.15 8.13
C LEU A 23 10.62 7.34 7.05
N GLN A 24 10.22 7.43 5.79
CA GLN A 24 11.13 7.55 4.65
C GLN A 24 11.88 8.88 4.59
N THR A 25 11.21 9.99 4.94
CA THR A 25 11.78 11.33 4.78
C THR A 25 12.51 11.83 6.01
N SER A 26 12.21 11.29 7.19
CA SER A 26 12.59 11.95 8.44
C SER A 26 13.12 11.03 9.54
N LEU A 27 12.79 9.74 9.54
CA LEU A 27 13.22 8.84 10.63
C LEU A 27 14.31 7.84 10.21
N LEU A 28 14.16 7.20 9.06
CA LEU A 28 15.06 6.13 8.63
C LEU A 28 16.33 6.71 7.99
N ASP A 29 17.46 6.01 8.19
CA ASP A 29 18.67 6.28 7.41
C ASP A 29 18.44 5.94 5.93
N LEU A 30 19.21 6.59 5.04
CA LEU A 30 19.06 6.47 3.60
C LEU A 30 19.11 5.01 3.11
N LYS A 31 19.94 4.18 3.76
CA LYS A 31 20.03 2.76 3.43
C LYS A 31 18.74 2.03 3.76
N THR A 32 18.30 2.11 5.01
CA THR A 32 17.09 1.44 5.50
C THR A 32 15.85 1.92 4.75
N ALA A 33 15.73 3.22 4.53
CA ALA A 33 14.68 3.84 3.72
C ALA A 33 14.57 3.21 2.32
N LYS A 34 15.71 3.03 1.64
CA LYS A 34 15.74 2.36 0.32
C LYS A 34 15.37 0.90 0.42
N GLU A 35 15.90 0.17 1.40
CA GLU A 35 15.59 -1.25 1.61
C GLU A 35 14.08 -1.45 1.87
N THR A 36 13.46 -0.63 2.71
CA THR A 36 12.02 -0.67 2.97
C THR A 36 11.21 -0.37 1.71
N PHE A 37 11.60 0.65 0.93
CA PHE A 37 10.90 0.99 -0.31
C PHE A 37 10.98 -0.13 -1.35
N TYR A 38 12.18 -0.68 -1.58
CA TYR A 38 12.35 -1.79 -2.52
C TYR A 38 11.73 -3.09 -2.02
N GLY A 39 11.61 -3.27 -0.70
CA GLY A 39 10.87 -4.38 -0.08
C GLY A 39 9.37 -4.37 -0.39
N LEU A 40 8.81 -3.26 -0.88
CA LEU A 40 7.43 -3.22 -1.38
C LEU A 40 7.24 -3.96 -2.70
N PHE A 41 8.32 -4.44 -3.32
CA PHE A 41 8.30 -5.10 -4.61
C PHE A 41 8.99 -6.47 -4.54
N VAL A 42 8.51 -7.41 -5.35
CA VAL A 42 9.07 -8.76 -5.47
C VAL A 42 9.44 -9.02 -6.92
N ASN A 43 10.66 -9.52 -7.16
CA ASN A 43 11.10 -9.97 -8.47
C ASN A 43 11.01 -11.50 -8.59
N GLN A 44 9.88 -12.01 -9.07
CA GLN A 44 9.70 -13.46 -9.25
C GLN A 44 10.57 -14.04 -10.37
N LYS A 45 10.90 -13.26 -11.40
CA LYS A 45 11.55 -13.76 -12.62
C LYS A 45 13.06 -13.56 -12.62
N GLY A 46 13.60 -12.78 -11.70
CA GLY A 46 15.02 -12.42 -11.63
C GLY A 46 15.51 -11.61 -12.82
N LYS A 47 14.62 -10.96 -13.58
CA LYS A 47 14.95 -10.13 -14.75
C LYS A 47 14.78 -8.65 -14.42
N ALA A 48 15.39 -7.78 -15.22
CA ALA A 48 15.10 -6.35 -15.16
C ALA A 48 13.63 -6.09 -15.52
N ASP A 49 13.03 -5.09 -14.86
CA ASP A 49 11.64 -4.64 -15.09
C ASP A 49 10.56 -5.73 -14.93
N THR A 50 10.83 -6.76 -14.12
CA THR A 50 9.84 -7.80 -13.78
C THR A 50 9.39 -7.75 -12.32
N ASN A 51 9.55 -6.60 -11.68
CA ASN A 51 9.10 -6.37 -10.32
C ASN A 51 7.59 -6.23 -10.28
N ILE A 52 6.95 -6.89 -9.32
CA ILE A 52 5.53 -6.71 -9.02
C ILE A 52 5.38 -6.21 -7.58
N PRO A 53 4.33 -5.43 -7.27
CA PRO A 53 4.04 -5.08 -5.88
C PRO A 53 3.93 -6.34 -5.01
N ALA A 54 4.55 -6.32 -3.83
CA ALA A 54 4.54 -7.44 -2.89
C ALA A 54 3.11 -7.80 -2.45
N ASP A 55 2.23 -6.81 -2.30
CA ASP A 55 0.82 -7.01 -2.00
C ASP A 55 0.11 -7.82 -3.10
N LEU A 56 0.32 -7.43 -4.36
CA LEU A 56 -0.23 -8.15 -5.52
C LEU A 56 0.34 -9.58 -5.63
N HIS A 57 1.63 -9.74 -5.31
CA HIS A 57 2.25 -11.07 -5.22
C HIS A 57 1.55 -11.94 -4.17
N MET A 58 1.30 -11.39 -2.99
CA MET A 58 0.61 -12.09 -1.90
C MET A 58 -0.84 -12.42 -2.27
N GLU A 59 -1.54 -11.52 -2.96
CA GLU A 59 -2.89 -11.79 -3.48
C GLU A 59 -2.89 -13.00 -4.42
N HIS A 60 -1.96 -13.04 -5.38
CA HIS A 60 -1.81 -14.18 -6.28
C HIS A 60 -1.50 -15.49 -5.53
N PHE A 61 -0.59 -15.44 -4.55
CA PHE A 61 -0.20 -16.60 -3.76
C PHE A 61 -1.35 -17.14 -2.90
N VAL A 62 -2.09 -16.25 -2.24
CA VAL A 62 -3.28 -16.61 -1.45
C VAL A 62 -4.36 -17.21 -2.34
N LYS A 63 -4.56 -16.67 -3.54
CA LYS A 63 -5.50 -17.23 -4.52
C LYS A 63 -5.09 -18.66 -4.94
N GLU A 64 -3.83 -18.88 -5.26
CA GLU A 64 -3.28 -20.20 -5.61
C GLU A 64 -3.50 -21.22 -4.48
N ILE A 65 -3.20 -20.86 -3.23
CA ILE A 65 -3.49 -21.70 -2.06
C ILE A 65 -4.98 -22.03 -1.96
N LYS A 66 -5.85 -21.03 -2.08
CA LYS A 66 -7.31 -21.23 -1.98
C LYS A 66 -7.83 -22.19 -3.05
N GLU A 67 -7.32 -22.09 -4.27
CA GLU A 67 -7.68 -22.99 -5.37
C GLU A 67 -7.24 -24.43 -5.09
N HIS A 68 -6.02 -24.63 -4.59
CA HIS A 68 -5.55 -25.95 -4.19
C HIS A 68 -6.34 -26.54 -3.01
N LEU A 69 -6.66 -25.73 -1.99
CA LEU A 69 -7.46 -26.18 -0.85
C LEU A 69 -8.92 -26.46 -1.22
N LYS A 70 -9.46 -25.78 -2.24
CA LYS A 70 -10.79 -26.08 -2.77
C LYS A 70 -10.85 -27.51 -3.34
N SER A 71 -9.77 -28.00 -3.96
CA SER A 71 -9.70 -29.35 -4.52
C SER A 71 -9.79 -30.48 -3.48
N LEU A 72 -9.51 -30.21 -2.19
CA LEU A 72 -9.64 -31.17 -1.10
C LEU A 72 -11.10 -31.53 -0.76
N HIS A 73 -12.08 -30.73 -1.19
CA HIS A 73 -13.50 -30.91 -0.88
C HIS A 73 -13.77 -31.16 0.62
N ALA A 74 -14.28 -32.34 0.99
CA ALA A 74 -14.60 -32.70 2.38
C ALA A 74 -13.35 -33.09 3.22
N ASN A 75 -12.23 -33.42 2.58
CA ASN A 75 -11.01 -33.89 3.25
C ASN A 75 -10.13 -32.73 3.76
N LYS A 76 -10.72 -31.66 4.30
CA LYS A 76 -9.98 -30.49 4.83
C LYS A 76 -9.59 -30.69 6.29
N THR A 77 -8.74 -31.68 6.54
CA THR A 77 -8.09 -31.83 7.85
C THR A 77 -6.85 -30.93 7.91
N GLU A 78 -6.43 -30.52 9.11
CA GLU A 78 -5.24 -29.69 9.28
C GLU A 78 -3.99 -30.33 8.64
N SER A 79 -3.80 -31.64 8.84
CA SER A 79 -2.73 -32.41 8.21
C SER A 79 -2.77 -32.34 6.67
N SER A 80 -3.96 -32.46 6.08
CA SER A 80 -4.11 -32.37 4.61
C SER A 80 -3.81 -30.97 4.08
N VAL A 81 -4.18 -29.93 4.83
CA VAL A 81 -3.95 -28.52 4.48
C VAL A 81 -2.45 -28.24 4.53
N GLN A 82 -1.78 -28.66 5.60
CA GLN A 82 -0.33 -28.49 5.75
C GLN A 82 0.42 -29.25 4.65
N SER A 83 0.09 -30.52 4.43
CA SER A 83 0.72 -31.35 3.38
C SER A 83 0.55 -30.73 2.00
N ARG A 84 -0.67 -30.29 1.64
CA ARG A 84 -0.91 -29.65 0.34
C ARG A 84 -0.19 -28.31 0.21
N SER A 85 -0.19 -27.50 1.26
CA SER A 85 0.44 -26.18 1.23
C SER A 85 1.95 -26.29 1.01
N SER A 86 2.60 -27.25 1.66
CA SER A 86 4.03 -27.55 1.46
C SER A 86 4.34 -28.08 0.05
N ALA A 87 3.38 -28.74 -0.60
CA ALA A 87 3.56 -29.31 -1.94
C ALA A 87 3.32 -28.33 -3.10
N ILE A 88 2.78 -27.12 -2.84
CA ILE A 88 2.37 -26.16 -3.89
C ILE A 88 3.51 -25.86 -4.87
N ALA A 89 4.71 -25.59 -4.35
CA ALA A 89 5.87 -25.26 -5.19
C ALA A 89 6.19 -26.39 -6.19
N GLY A 90 6.16 -27.65 -5.72
CA GLY A 90 6.38 -28.83 -6.57
C GLY A 90 5.25 -29.05 -7.57
N MET A 91 3.99 -28.88 -7.14
CA MET A 91 2.82 -28.99 -8.01
C MET A 91 2.87 -27.98 -9.16
N ARG A 92 3.27 -26.73 -8.84
CA ARG A 92 3.43 -25.66 -9.83
C ARG A 92 4.52 -26.00 -10.85
N GLN A 93 5.65 -26.53 -10.41
CA GLN A 93 6.74 -26.94 -11.31
C GLN A 93 6.31 -28.08 -12.23
N ILE A 94 5.61 -29.09 -11.70
CA ILE A 94 5.10 -30.23 -12.48
C ILE A 94 4.08 -29.74 -13.52
N SER A 95 3.12 -28.90 -13.11
CA SER A 95 2.12 -28.32 -14.02
C SER A 95 2.77 -27.51 -15.15
N ALA A 96 3.73 -26.64 -14.81
CA ALA A 96 4.44 -25.85 -15.82
C ALA A 96 5.22 -26.72 -16.81
N ASN A 97 5.83 -27.82 -16.34
CA ASN A 97 6.53 -28.75 -17.21
C ASN A 97 5.57 -29.56 -18.10
N TYR A 98 4.42 -29.96 -17.57
CA TYR A 98 3.38 -30.63 -18.33
C TYR A 98 2.87 -29.75 -19.47
N ASP A 99 2.49 -28.51 -19.18
CA ASP A 99 2.02 -27.53 -20.17
C ASP A 99 3.07 -27.28 -21.27
N LYS A 100 4.35 -27.17 -20.88
CA LYS A 100 5.47 -27.01 -21.81
C LYS A 100 5.62 -28.21 -22.75
N THR A 101 5.50 -29.43 -22.22
CA THR A 101 5.71 -30.68 -22.96
C THR A 101 4.54 -30.98 -23.90
N THR A 102 3.32 -30.63 -23.49
CA THR A 102 2.09 -30.92 -24.23
C THR A 102 1.66 -29.77 -25.15
N HIS A 103 2.45 -28.69 -25.21
CA HIS A 103 2.17 -27.50 -26.02
C HIS A 103 0.77 -26.92 -25.75
N VAL A 104 0.33 -26.94 -24.49
CA VAL A 104 -0.96 -26.36 -24.09
C VAL A 104 -0.93 -24.87 -24.41
N LEU A 105 -1.89 -24.41 -25.21
CA LEU A 105 -2.06 -23.00 -25.55
C LEU A 105 -2.53 -22.23 -24.31
N TYR A 106 -1.59 -21.63 -23.58
CA TYR A 106 -1.90 -20.69 -22.51
C TYR A 106 -2.40 -19.36 -23.11
N ARG A 107 -3.72 -19.14 -23.05
CA ARG A 107 -4.32 -17.85 -23.40
C ARG A 107 -4.32 -16.95 -22.18
N ALA A 108 -3.30 -16.12 -22.05
CA ALA A 108 -3.26 -15.09 -21.01
C ALA A 108 -4.46 -14.15 -21.19
N LYS A 109 -5.34 -14.07 -20.18
CA LYS A 109 -6.35 -13.02 -20.12
C LYS A 109 -5.64 -11.73 -19.70
N ARG A 110 -5.36 -10.86 -20.67
CA ARG A 110 -4.90 -9.49 -20.38
C ARG A 110 -6.10 -8.74 -19.80
N HIS A 111 -6.18 -8.64 -18.49
CA HIS A 111 -6.99 -7.59 -17.88
C HIS A 111 -6.29 -6.28 -18.23
N SER A 112 -6.88 -5.49 -19.13
CA SER A 112 -6.44 -4.12 -19.30
C SER A 112 -6.78 -3.41 -17.99
N THR A 113 -5.77 -3.05 -17.21
CA THR A 113 -5.98 -2.06 -16.15
C THR A 113 -6.48 -0.80 -16.84
N PRO A 114 -7.69 -0.30 -16.53
CA PRO A 114 -8.13 0.99 -17.04
C PRO A 114 -7.11 2.04 -16.58
N SER A 115 -6.66 2.88 -17.51
CA SER A 115 -5.68 3.93 -17.20
C SER A 115 -6.30 4.92 -16.23
N SER A 116 -5.61 5.22 -15.12
CA SER A 116 -5.99 6.30 -14.19
C SER A 116 -5.55 7.67 -14.68
N GLU A 117 -4.80 7.74 -15.78
CA GLU A 117 -4.21 8.97 -16.31
C GLU A 117 -5.25 10.06 -16.58
N GLU A 118 -6.39 9.69 -17.17
CA GLU A 118 -7.48 10.64 -17.45
C GLU A 118 -8.09 11.20 -16.15
N ASP A 119 -8.24 10.36 -15.12
CA ASP A 119 -8.76 10.79 -13.82
C ASP A 119 -7.76 11.72 -13.11
N GLU A 120 -6.48 11.38 -13.16
CA GLU A 120 -5.39 12.19 -12.60
C GLU A 120 -5.29 13.56 -13.28
N LEU A 121 -5.33 13.60 -14.62
CA LEU A 121 -5.35 14.83 -15.40
C LEU A 121 -6.58 15.68 -15.06
N ASN A 122 -7.75 15.06 -14.94
CA ASN A 122 -8.98 15.77 -14.55
C ASN A 122 -8.87 16.39 -13.16
N ILE A 123 -8.28 15.70 -12.19
CA ILE A 123 -8.03 16.24 -10.85
C ILE A 123 -7.07 17.44 -10.93
N ILE A 124 -5.97 17.32 -11.66
CA ILE A 124 -4.99 18.39 -11.84
C ILE A 124 -5.63 19.62 -12.50
N HIS A 125 -6.36 19.44 -13.61
CA HIS A 125 -7.04 20.53 -14.29
C HIS A 125 -8.07 21.23 -13.40
N ARG A 126 -8.82 20.47 -12.59
CA ARG A 126 -9.75 21.05 -11.61
C ARG A 126 -9.02 21.84 -10.53
N LEU A 127 -7.92 21.32 -9.98
CA LEU A 127 -7.11 22.01 -8.99
C LEU A 127 -6.51 23.31 -9.55
N LEU A 128 -6.00 23.28 -10.79
CA LEU A 128 -5.47 24.45 -11.49
C LEU A 128 -6.55 25.51 -11.78
N ARG A 129 -7.79 25.10 -12.04
CA ARG A 129 -8.91 26.02 -12.23
C ARG A 129 -9.40 26.64 -10.92
N VAL A 130 -9.53 25.82 -9.88
CA VAL A 130 -10.04 26.27 -8.58
C VAL A 130 -8.97 27.08 -7.83
N ARG A 131 -7.68 26.80 -8.07
CA ARG A 131 -6.54 27.40 -7.36
C ARG A 131 -6.79 27.48 -5.85
N PRO A 132 -7.00 26.32 -5.19
CA PRO A 132 -7.38 26.30 -3.78
C PRO A 132 -6.27 26.83 -2.86
N PHE A 133 -5.02 26.85 -3.32
CA PHE A 133 -3.87 27.30 -2.57
C PHE A 133 -3.51 28.78 -2.80
N GLU A 134 -4.18 29.46 -3.74
CA GLU A 134 -4.03 30.91 -3.92
C GLU A 134 -4.97 31.65 -2.96
N ASN A 135 -4.40 32.62 -2.23
CA ASN A 135 -5.17 33.49 -1.36
C ASN A 135 -6.04 34.41 -2.22
N ASN A 136 -7.35 34.16 -2.22
CA ASN A 136 -8.33 34.97 -2.93
C ASN A 136 -9.18 35.72 -1.90
N ASP A 137 -9.04 37.04 -1.86
CA ASP A 137 -9.82 37.90 -0.96
C ASP A 137 -11.33 37.70 -1.20
N GLY A 138 -12.07 37.38 -0.15
CA GLY A 138 -13.53 37.16 -0.20
C GLY A 138 -14.01 35.69 -0.29
N ARG A 139 -13.11 34.70 -0.36
CA ARG A 139 -13.51 33.30 -0.16
C ARG A 139 -13.85 33.03 1.30
N SER A 140 -15.14 33.00 1.62
CA SER A 140 -15.67 32.52 2.91
C SER A 140 -16.52 31.28 2.69
N LEU A 141 -16.35 30.29 3.56
CA LEU A 141 -17.23 29.13 3.60
C LEU A 141 -18.43 29.50 4.47
N GLN A 142 -19.62 29.64 3.87
CA GLN A 142 -20.86 30.07 4.58
C GLN A 142 -21.21 29.19 5.79
N CYS A 143 -20.73 27.95 5.81
CA CYS A 143 -20.91 27.01 6.92
C CYS A 143 -20.04 27.29 8.15
N TYR A 144 -19.06 28.21 8.08
CA TYR A 144 -18.22 28.58 9.24
C TYR A 144 -18.54 30.01 9.67
N THR A 145 -19.18 30.14 10.85
CA THR A 145 -19.51 31.43 11.48
C THR A 145 -18.32 32.12 12.14
N LYS A 146 -17.19 31.41 12.29
CA LYS A 146 -15.93 31.95 12.83
C LYS A 146 -14.86 31.86 11.75
N PRO A 147 -13.98 32.87 11.63
CA PRO A 147 -12.83 32.78 10.73
C PRO A 147 -11.99 31.55 11.10
N LEU A 148 -11.65 30.72 10.11
CA LEU A 148 -10.76 29.59 10.32
C LEU A 148 -9.37 30.14 10.65
N THR A 149 -9.03 30.18 11.94
CA THR A 149 -7.64 30.35 12.35
C THR A 149 -6.87 29.12 11.90
N SER A 150 -5.70 29.30 11.28
CA SER A 150 -4.83 28.19 10.90
C SER A 150 -4.66 27.26 12.12
N PRO A 151 -4.84 25.94 11.98
CA PRO A 151 -4.57 24.98 13.05
C PRO A 151 -3.15 25.09 13.61
N ILE A 152 -2.24 25.69 12.83
CA ILE A 152 -0.83 25.88 13.13
C ILE A 152 -0.58 27.18 13.91
N ALA A 153 -1.51 28.14 13.89
CA ALA A 153 -1.32 29.47 14.47
C ALA A 153 -1.08 29.45 15.99
N ASN A 154 -1.62 28.44 16.69
CA ASN A 154 -1.43 28.26 18.14
C ASN A 154 -0.57 27.03 18.47
N ILE A 155 0.19 26.49 17.51
CA ILE A 155 1.07 25.36 17.77
C ILE A 155 2.31 25.86 18.52
N ASN A 156 2.50 25.36 19.74
CA ASN A 156 3.76 25.51 20.44
C ASN A 156 4.79 24.55 19.82
N PHE A 157 5.74 25.10 19.07
CA PHE A 157 6.78 24.33 18.38
C PHE A 157 7.70 23.57 19.34
N VAL A 158 7.96 24.10 20.53
CA VAL A 158 8.80 23.42 21.55
C VAL A 158 8.09 22.18 22.05
N HIS A 159 6.81 22.31 22.44
CA HIS A 159 6.00 21.17 22.86
C HIS A 159 5.79 20.16 21.72
N LEU A 160 5.65 20.64 20.48
CA LEU A 160 5.57 19.76 19.31
C LEU A 160 6.86 18.98 19.10
N GLN A 161 8.03 19.62 19.23
CA GLN A 161 9.32 18.94 19.11
C GLN A 161 9.55 17.92 20.22
N GLU A 162 9.20 18.23 21.45
CA GLU A 162 9.25 17.28 22.57
C GLU A 162 8.32 16.08 22.34
N TRP A 163 7.10 16.36 21.87
CA TRP A 163 6.13 15.32 21.51
C TRP A 163 6.64 14.42 20.38
N ILE A 164 7.19 15.01 19.31
CA ILE A 164 7.80 14.28 18.19
C ILE A 164 8.95 13.41 18.71
N ARG A 165 9.86 13.97 19.51
CA ARG A 165 11.00 13.23 20.06
C ARG A 165 10.55 12.05 20.93
N GLY A 166 9.52 12.23 21.76
CA GLY A 166 8.94 11.14 22.55
C GLY A 166 8.37 10.02 21.68
N HIS A 167 7.61 10.37 20.64
CA HIS A 167 6.99 9.39 19.74
C HIS A 167 8.01 8.73 18.79
N GLN A 168 9.13 9.39 18.48
CA GLN A 168 10.23 8.76 17.74
C GLN A 168 10.77 7.54 18.49
N TYR A 169 10.98 7.65 19.80
CA TYR A 169 11.44 6.52 20.62
C TYR A 169 10.41 5.38 20.69
N GLU A 170 9.12 5.70 20.83
CA GLU A 170 8.05 4.70 20.82
C GLU A 170 7.96 3.98 19.47
N ILE A 171 8.04 4.71 18.37
CA ILE A 171 8.02 4.15 17.01
C ILE A 171 9.25 3.24 16.79
N ILE A 172 10.45 3.68 17.16
CA ILE A 172 11.66 2.85 17.02
C ILE A 172 11.52 1.53 17.82
N ASN A 173 11.01 1.61 19.05
CA ASN A 173 10.77 0.43 19.89
C ASN A 173 9.70 -0.51 19.33
N ASP A 174 8.59 0.02 18.80
CA ASP A 174 7.52 -0.78 18.20
C ASP A 174 7.96 -1.54 16.94
N PHE A 175 8.89 -0.95 16.17
CA PHE A 175 9.41 -1.54 14.93
C PHE A 175 10.71 -2.34 15.11
N GLY A 176 11.25 -2.43 16.33
CA GLY A 176 12.45 -3.22 16.63
C GLY A 176 13.67 -2.83 15.79
N ILE A 177 13.82 -1.52 15.52
CA ILE A 177 14.98 -0.94 14.84
C ILE A 177 16.04 -0.57 15.87
#